data_AF-A0A848AR27-F1
#
_entry.id   AF-A0A848AR27-F1
#
_cell.length_a   1.000
_cell.length_b   1.000
_cell.length_c   1.000
_cell.angle_alpha   90.00
_cell.angle_beta   90.00
_cell.angle_gamma   90.00
#
_symmetry.space_group_name_H-M   'P 1'
#
loop_
_entity.id
_entity.type
_entity.pdbx_description
1 polymer ?
#
loop_
_entity_poly.entity_id
_entity_poly.type
_entity_poly.pdbx_seq_one_letter_code
_entity_poly.pdbx_strand_id
1 'polypeptide(L)'
;MLDTSRADEYFALHLRRSEWEAKSEDERAAALNMAEQDVSLELGGSELDYGNPLAVAAVCEQALFLLENSTSGAAQVVNGALVSAESVDGIGSRTYRSGLTEADFAIGNRARRFIEQLRGGPGTVKINRG
;
A
#
# COMPACT_ATOMS: atom_id res chain seq x y z
N MET A 1 1.61 -13.76 -0.13
CA MET A 1 0.66 -12.79 -0.68
C MET A 1 -0.57 -12.69 0.21
N LEU A 2 -0.91 -11.46 0.63
CA LEU A 2 -2.11 -11.20 1.42
C LEU A 2 -3.34 -11.16 0.50
N ASP A 3 -4.32 -12.03 0.71
CA ASP A 3 -5.56 -12.01 -0.07
C ASP A 3 -6.59 -10.99 0.44
N THR A 4 -7.57 -10.70 -0.40
CA THR A 4 -8.64 -9.72 -0.12
C THR A 4 -9.51 -10.15 1.06
N SER A 5 -9.74 -11.45 1.26
CA SER A 5 -10.57 -11.95 2.37
C SER A 5 -9.92 -11.68 3.73
N ARG A 6 -8.60 -11.86 3.83
CA ARG A 6 -7.83 -11.57 5.03
C ARG A 6 -7.72 -10.08 5.29
N ALA A 7 -7.63 -9.27 4.23
CA ALA A 7 -7.71 -7.82 4.35
C ALA A 7 -9.11 -7.38 4.82
N ASP A 8 -10.18 -8.00 4.33
CA ASP A 8 -11.55 -7.72 4.77
C ASP A 8 -11.75 -8.01 6.26
N GLU A 9 -11.13 -9.06 6.81
CA GLU A 9 -11.11 -9.32 8.26
C GLU A 9 -10.44 -8.18 9.04
N TYR A 10 -9.31 -7.66 8.56
CA TYR A 10 -8.65 -6.51 9.17
C TYR A 10 -9.54 -5.26 9.10
N PHE A 11 -10.17 -5.00 7.95
CA PHE A 11 -11.02 -3.83 7.75
C PHE A 11 -12.38 -3.92 8.44
N ALA A 12 -12.87 -5.11 8.80
CA ALA A 12 -14.15 -5.30 9.48
C ALA A 12 -14.27 -4.49 10.78
N LEU A 13 -13.15 -4.28 11.49
CA LEU A 13 -13.06 -3.49 12.73
C LEU A 13 -12.36 -2.13 12.54
N HIS A 14 -12.09 -1.75 11.29
CA HIS A 14 -11.31 -0.58 10.96
C HIS A 14 -12.19 0.66 10.76
N LEU A 15 -11.72 1.83 11.20
CA LEU A 15 -12.47 3.09 11.07
C LEU A 15 -12.79 3.45 9.61
N ARG A 16 -11.93 3.03 8.68
CA ARG A 16 -12.04 3.35 7.24
C ARG A 16 -12.60 2.18 6.43
N ARG A 17 -13.36 1.29 7.08
CA ARG A 17 -14.00 0.13 6.44
C ARG A 17 -14.80 0.53 5.19
N SER A 18 -15.63 1.56 5.30
CA SER A 18 -16.49 2.02 4.20
C SER A 18 -15.69 2.49 2.98
N GLU A 19 -14.50 3.04 3.20
CA GLU A 19 -13.63 3.51 2.10
C GLU A 19 -12.97 2.33 1.39
N TRP A 20 -12.58 1.30 2.15
CA TRP A 20 -12.10 0.05 1.60
C TRP A 20 -13.18 -0.68 0.80
N GLU A 21 -14.39 -0.84 1.36
CA GLU A 21 -15.52 -1.51 0.71
C GLU A 21 -16.04 -0.76 -0.52
N ALA A 22 -15.80 0.55 -0.63
CA ALA A 22 -16.18 1.34 -1.80
C ALA A 22 -15.32 1.03 -3.05
N LYS A 23 -14.19 0.34 -2.88
CA LYS A 23 -13.28 -0.02 -3.98
C LYS A 23 -13.65 -1.38 -4.58
N SER A 24 -13.45 -1.50 -5.89
CA SER A 24 -13.63 -2.78 -6.58
C SER A 24 -12.66 -3.85 -6.03
N GLU A 25 -12.99 -5.12 -6.25
CA GLU A 25 -12.10 -6.22 -5.87
C GLU A 25 -10.75 -6.14 -6.58
N ASP A 26 -10.75 -5.76 -7.88
CA ASP A 26 -9.52 -5.58 -8.67
C ASP A 26 -8.63 -4.45 -8.11
N GLU A 27 -9.21 -3.30 -7.74
CA GLU A 27 -8.48 -2.20 -7.11
C GLU A 27 -7.88 -2.63 -5.76
N ARG A 28 -8.65 -3.34 -4.94
CA ARG A 28 -8.20 -3.83 -3.64
C ARG A 28 -7.06 -4.84 -3.79
N ALA A 29 -7.19 -5.79 -4.71
CA ALA A 29 -6.16 -6.79 -4.99
C ALA A 29 -4.87 -6.15 -5.54
N ALA A 30 -4.99 -5.19 -6.46
CA ALA A 30 -3.85 -4.46 -6.99
C ALA A 30 -3.13 -3.65 -5.90
N ALA A 31 -3.88 -2.96 -5.04
CA ALA A 31 -3.31 -2.18 -3.94
C ALA A 31 -2.61 -3.07 -2.90
N LEU A 32 -3.16 -4.24 -2.57
CA LEU A 32 -2.51 -5.20 -1.67
C LEU A 32 -1.19 -5.72 -2.24
N ASN A 33 -1.15 -6.03 -3.54
CA ASN A 33 0.07 -6.48 -4.20
C ASN A 33 1.17 -5.42 -4.20
N MET A 34 0.82 -4.15 -4.48
CA MET A 34 1.78 -3.04 -4.42
C MET A 34 2.24 -2.79 -2.98
N ALA A 35 1.29 -2.77 -2.02
CA ALA A 35 1.59 -2.57 -0.62
C ALA A 35 2.51 -3.65 -0.03
N GLU A 36 2.34 -4.92 -0.43
CA GLU A 36 3.22 -6.02 -0.03
C GLU A 36 4.66 -5.79 -0.49
N GLN A 37 4.85 -5.32 -1.73
CA GLN A 37 6.17 -4.99 -2.25
C GLN A 37 6.80 -3.81 -1.51
N ASP A 38 6.05 -2.73 -1.28
CA ASP A 38 6.52 -1.56 -0.55
C ASP A 38 6.96 -1.93 0.88
N VAL A 39 6.12 -2.68 1.59
CA VAL A 39 6.39 -3.12 2.97
C VAL A 39 7.56 -4.10 3.02
N SER A 40 7.66 -5.01 2.05
CA SER A 40 8.80 -5.94 1.94
C SER A 40 10.12 -5.19 1.71
N LEU A 41 10.15 -4.23 0.78
CA LEU A 41 11.32 -3.40 0.49
C LEU A 41 11.77 -2.61 1.72
N GLU A 42 10.84 -2.01 2.46
CA GLU A 42 11.15 -1.36 3.73
C GLU A 42 11.76 -2.34 4.74
N LEU A 43 11.30 -3.59 4.78
CA LEU A 43 11.86 -4.63 5.65
C LEU A 43 13.11 -5.31 5.06
N GLY A 44 13.77 -4.67 4.09
CA GLY A 44 15.03 -5.14 3.49
C GLY A 44 14.84 -6.19 2.40
N GLY A 45 13.65 -6.26 1.79
CA GLY A 45 13.30 -7.21 0.72
C GLY A 45 12.98 -8.62 1.22
N SER A 46 12.61 -8.76 2.50
CA SER A 46 12.27 -10.06 3.09
C SER A 46 10.81 -10.44 2.81
N GLU A 47 10.54 -11.74 2.73
CA GLU A 47 9.16 -12.25 2.69
C GLU A 47 8.42 -11.86 3.98
N LEU A 48 7.16 -11.46 3.85
CA LEU A 48 6.32 -11.05 4.97
C LEU A 48 5.62 -12.25 5.62
N ASP A 49 5.74 -12.38 6.94
CA ASP A 49 5.01 -13.38 7.72
C ASP A 49 3.58 -12.90 8.03
N TYR A 50 2.61 -13.38 7.26
CA TYR A 50 1.19 -13.07 7.46
C TYR A 50 0.55 -13.78 8.65
N GLY A 51 1.27 -14.67 9.34
CA GLY A 51 0.91 -15.11 10.68
C GLY A 51 1.05 -14.01 11.73
N ASN A 52 1.88 -12.99 11.46
CA ASN A 52 2.04 -11.82 12.31
C ASN A 52 0.98 -10.75 11.99
N PRO A 53 0.10 -10.37 12.93
CA PRO A 53 -0.93 -9.36 12.69
C PRO A 53 -0.36 -7.97 12.36
N LEU A 54 0.89 -7.66 12.75
CA LEU A 54 1.54 -6.41 12.39
C LEU A 54 1.91 -6.37 10.91
N ALA A 55 2.28 -7.49 10.30
CA ALA A 55 2.56 -7.57 8.86
C ALA A 55 1.28 -7.38 8.05
N VAL A 56 0.19 -8.04 8.46
CA VAL A 56 -1.14 -7.84 7.88
C VAL A 56 -1.55 -6.37 7.98
N ALA A 57 -1.43 -5.77 9.16
CA ALA A 57 -1.78 -4.37 9.38
C ALA A 57 -0.92 -3.41 8.55
N ALA A 58 0.40 -3.63 8.47
CA ALA A 58 1.29 -2.80 7.66
C ALA A 58 0.87 -2.80 6.18
N VAL A 59 0.60 -3.97 5.60
CA VAL A 59 0.18 -4.11 4.20
C VAL A 59 -1.20 -3.50 3.98
N CYS A 60 -2.18 -3.79 4.85
CA CYS A 60 -3.52 -3.22 4.72
C CYS A 60 -3.50 -1.68 4.79
N GLU A 61 -2.74 -1.09 5.71
CA GLU A 61 -2.64 0.36 5.81
C GLU A 61 -1.93 1.00 4.62
N GLN A 62 -0.91 0.33 4.08
CA GLN A 62 -0.22 0.80 2.89
C GLN A 62 -1.16 0.70 1.67
N ALA A 63 -1.92 -0.38 1.55
CA ALA A 63 -2.90 -0.55 0.47
C ALA A 63 -3.97 0.55 0.53
N LEU A 64 -4.49 0.87 1.72
CA LEU A 64 -5.46 1.95 1.88
C LEU A 64 -4.85 3.32 1.51
N PHE A 65 -3.64 3.60 1.98
CA PHE A 65 -2.91 4.81 1.61
C PHE A 65 -2.71 4.94 0.10
N LEU A 66 -2.31 3.85 -0.57
CA LEU A 66 -2.16 3.84 -2.02
C LEU A 66 -3.50 4.12 -2.70
N LEU A 67 -4.60 3.49 -2.28
CA LEU A 67 -5.93 3.69 -2.86
C LEU A 67 -6.46 5.13 -2.71
N GLU A 68 -6.09 5.82 -1.63
CA GLU A 68 -6.44 7.23 -1.44
C GLU A 68 -5.66 8.14 -2.37
N ASN A 69 -4.34 7.94 -2.44
CA ASN A 69 -3.45 8.82 -3.19
C ASN A 69 -3.46 8.54 -4.69
N SER A 70 -3.82 7.32 -5.11
CA SER A 70 -4.04 6.92 -6.52
C SER A 70 -5.17 7.71 -7.19
N THR A 71 -6.11 8.25 -6.41
CA THR A 71 -7.24 9.05 -6.91
C THR A 71 -6.78 10.39 -7.51
N SER A 72 -5.52 10.79 -7.30
CA SER A 72 -4.91 11.98 -7.93
C SER A 72 -4.44 11.75 -9.37
N GLY A 73 -4.58 10.54 -9.89
CA GLY A 73 -4.34 10.20 -11.28
C GLY A 73 -4.09 8.71 -11.42
N ALA A 74 -5.05 7.99 -11.99
CA ALA A 74 -4.87 6.60 -12.41
C ALA A 74 -3.68 6.54 -13.37
N ALA A 75 -2.55 6.08 -12.86
CA ALA A 75 -1.30 6.16 -13.55
C ALA A 75 -0.70 4.76 -13.54
N GLN A 76 -0.95 4.03 -14.62
CA GLN A 76 -0.30 2.75 -14.86
C GLN A 76 1.16 3.00 -15.19
N VAL A 77 2.07 2.41 -14.42
CA VAL A 77 3.50 2.39 -14.71
C VAL A 77 3.76 1.34 -15.78
N VAL A 78 4.07 1.77 -17.01
CA VAL A 78 4.62 0.91 -18.06
C VAL A 78 6.03 1.43 -18.36
N ASN A 79 7.07 0.61 -18.13
CA ASN A 79 8.47 0.99 -18.32
C ASN A 79 8.91 2.29 -17.63
N GLY A 80 8.47 2.52 -16.38
CA GLY A 80 8.87 3.69 -15.59
C GLY A 80 8.23 5.02 -16.00
N ALA A 81 7.25 5.01 -16.90
CA ALA A 81 6.47 6.18 -17.28
C ALA A 81 4.96 5.93 -17.06
N LEU A 82 4.29 6.98 -16.55
CA LEU A 82 2.85 6.98 -16.31
C LEU A 82 2.09 7.31 -17.59
N VAL A 83 1.20 6.42 -18.02
CA VAL A 83 0.28 6.68 -19.14
C VAL A 83 -1.09 7.06 -18.57
N SER A 84 -1.49 8.32 -18.75
CA SER A 84 -2.70 8.89 -18.13
C SER A 84 -3.95 8.89 -19.03
N ALA A 85 -3.83 8.64 -20.34
CA ALA A 85 -4.97 8.48 -21.23
C ALA A 85 -4.55 7.87 -22.58
N GLU A 86 -5.34 6.93 -23.11
CA GLU A 86 -5.31 6.54 -24.52
C GLU A 86 -6.56 7.09 -25.19
N SER A 87 -6.38 7.90 -26.25
CA SER A 87 -7.46 8.21 -27.20
C SER A 87 -6.92 7.90 -28.59
N VAL A 88 -7.55 6.94 -29.26
CA VAL A 88 -7.26 6.60 -30.65
C VAL A 88 -8.41 7.13 -31.49
N ASP A 89 -8.21 8.32 -32.03
CA ASP A 89 -8.90 8.68 -33.27
C ASP A 89 -8.01 9.59 -34.13
N GLY A 90 -7.57 9.04 -35.27
CA GLY A 90 -7.05 9.79 -36.41
C GLY A 90 -5.57 10.17 -36.41
N ILE A 91 -5.05 10.90 -35.42
CA ILE A 91 -3.68 11.48 -35.48
C ILE A 91 -3.15 11.64 -34.04
N GLY A 92 -2.59 10.57 -33.47
CA GLY A 92 -2.33 10.46 -32.03
C GLY A 92 -1.35 11.52 -31.49
N SER A 93 -1.85 12.40 -30.61
CA SER A 93 -0.99 13.14 -29.68
C SER A 93 -0.81 12.29 -28.41
N ARG A 94 0.45 12.00 -28.06
CA ARG A 94 0.80 11.39 -26.78
C ARG A 94 1.15 12.50 -25.80
N THR A 95 0.30 12.72 -24.81
CA THR A 95 0.59 13.65 -23.72
C THR A 95 1.25 12.86 -22.59
N TYR A 96 2.57 12.97 -22.48
CA TYR A 96 3.31 12.41 -21.34
C TYR A 96 3.20 13.39 -20.17
N ARG A 97 2.51 13.00 -19.09
CA ARG A 97 2.69 13.67 -17.80
C ARG A 97 3.90 13.03 -17.10
N SER A 98 5.02 13.74 -17.12
CA SER A 98 6.12 13.47 -16.20
C SER A 98 5.67 13.86 -14.80
N GLY A 99 5.52 12.89 -13.91
CA GLY A 99 5.29 13.19 -12.50
C GLY A 99 4.82 11.99 -11.70
N LEU A 100 5.66 10.95 -11.60
CA LEU A 100 5.66 10.20 -10.34
C LEU A 100 6.21 11.16 -9.29
N THR A 101 5.43 11.41 -8.26
CA THR A 101 5.85 12.16 -7.08
C THR A 101 6.46 11.18 -6.06
N GLU A 102 7.30 11.65 -5.14
CA GLU A 102 7.79 10.81 -4.03
C GLU A 102 6.65 10.16 -3.24
N ALA A 103 5.46 10.77 -3.26
CA ALA A 103 4.26 10.24 -2.59
C ALA A 103 3.77 8.92 -3.21
N ASP A 104 4.00 8.69 -4.50
CA ASP A 104 3.61 7.46 -5.20
C ASP A 104 4.47 6.25 -4.80
N PHE A 105 5.62 6.51 -4.15
CA PHE A 105 6.51 5.50 -3.56
C PHE A 105 6.57 5.61 -2.03
N ALA A 106 5.70 6.42 -1.42
CA ALA A 106 5.77 6.70 0.01
C ALA A 106 5.04 5.62 0.82
N ILE A 107 5.67 5.25 1.94
CA ILE A 107 4.99 4.49 2.99
C ILE A 107 4.06 5.41 3.77
N GLY A 108 2.78 5.05 3.82
CA GLY A 108 1.77 5.72 4.61
C GLY A 108 2.14 5.75 6.10
N ASN A 109 1.80 6.83 6.80
CA ASN A 109 2.20 7.03 8.20
C ASN A 109 1.74 5.92 9.14
N ARG A 110 0.56 5.33 8.90
CA ARG A 110 0.03 4.25 9.74
C ARG A 110 0.71 2.91 9.44
N ALA A 111 0.98 2.61 8.17
CA ALA A 111 1.81 1.47 7.77
C ALA A 111 3.23 1.56 8.38
N ARG A 112 3.85 2.75 8.34
CA ARG A 112 5.19 2.99 8.92
C ARG A 112 5.26 2.59 10.39
N ARG A 113 4.23 2.89 11.19
CA ARG A 113 4.21 2.50 12.62
C ARG A 113 4.22 1.00 12.83
N PHE A 114 3.55 0.23 11.96
CA PHE A 114 3.57 -1.23 12.04
C PHE A 114 4.90 -1.81 11.58
N ILE A 115 5.50 -1.23 10.52
CA ILE A 115 6.85 -1.59 10.05
C ILE A 115 7.90 -1.34 11.14
N GLU A 116 7.83 -0.21 11.84
CA GLU A 116 8.73 0.09 12.96
C GLU A 116 8.62 -0.94 14.09
N GLN A 117 7.40 -1.41 14.40
CA GLN A 117 7.19 -2.47 15.38
C GLN A 117 7.71 -3.82 14.89
N LEU A 118 7.54 -4.14 13.59
CA LEU A 118 8.11 -5.34 12.97
C LEU A 118 9.63 -5.35 13.00
N ARG A 119 10.28 -4.20 12.83
CA ARG A 119 11.74 -4.04 12.97
C ARG A 119 12.23 -4.19 14.42
N GLY A 120 11.32 -4.29 15.39
CA GLY A 120 11.67 -4.35 16.82
C GLY A 120 11.97 -2.97 17.43
N GLY A 121 11.32 -1.91 16.95
CA GLY A 121 11.40 -0.55 17.51
C GLY A 121 11.26 -0.55 19.04
N PRO A 122 11.89 0.41 19.75
CA PRO A 122 12.33 0.28 21.14
C PRO A 122 11.18 -0.18 22.05
N GLY A 123 11.12 -1.49 22.29
CA GLY A 123 10.22 -2.08 23.25
C GLY A 123 10.52 -1.49 24.61
N THR A 124 9.49 -1.07 25.32
CA THR A 124 9.58 -0.59 26.70
C THR A 124 10.37 -1.60 27.53
N VAL A 125 11.62 -1.26 27.90
CA VAL A 125 12.44 -2.09 28.79
C VAL A 125 11.76 -2.10 30.15
N LYS A 126 11.14 -3.21 30.53
CA LYS A 126 10.74 -3.46 31.92
C LYS A 126 12.01 -3.66 32.74
N ILE A 127 12.46 -2.60 33.42
CA ILE A 127 13.50 -2.70 34.44
C ILE A 127 12.83 -3.24 35.71
N ASN A 128 12.99 -4.53 35.99
CA ASN A 128 12.71 -5.06 37.33
C ASN A 128 13.87 -4.63 38.24
N ARG A 129 13.62 -3.69 39.15
CA ARG A 129 14.48 -3.50 40.32
C ARG A 129 14.01 -4.50 41.37
N GLY A 130 14.86 -5.49 41.65
CA GLY A 130 14.72 -6.35 42.82
C GLY A 130 14.90 -5.58 44.12
#